data_AF-A0A9W9WGA0-F1
#
_entry.id   AF-A0A9W9WGA0-F1
#
_cell.length_a   1.000
_cell.length_b   1.000
_cell.length_c   1.000
_cell.angle_alpha   90.00
_cell.angle_beta   90.00
_cell.angle_gamma   90.00
#
_symmetry.space_group_name_H-M   'P 1'
#
loop_
_entity.id
_entity.type
_entity.pdbx_description
1 polymer ?
#
loop_
_entity_poly.entity_id
_entity_poly.type
_entity_poly.pdbx_seq_one_letter_code
_entity_poly.pdbx_strand_id
1 'polypeptide(L)'
;MGQESVFVVRAEYFEGFDGDAWVSVGSQDFDDPDNEEADWVTVVLPEEMGYTHSDEDIMMYVLHNIRIRRAVVSEVALHNMGTVCISIPIPVGSGDTTSILVRAETDVNKWLEHIRNGMVALDREVIFGR
;
A
#
# COMPACT_ATOMS: atom_id res chain seq x y z
N MET A 1 -3.48 12.29 11.03
CA MET A 1 -2.18 11.83 10.50
C MET A 1 -2.45 10.46 9.93
N GLY A 2 -2.25 10.27 8.62
CA GLY A 2 -2.50 8.97 7.98
C GLY A 2 -1.36 8.02 8.32
N GLN A 3 -1.67 6.75 8.56
CA GLN A 3 -0.64 5.72 8.63
C GLN A 3 0.09 5.68 7.28
N GLU A 4 1.42 5.62 7.33
CA GLU A 4 2.25 5.52 6.12
C GLU A 4 2.07 4.12 5.51
N SER A 5 1.89 4.05 4.18
CA SER A 5 1.73 2.78 3.47
C SER A 5 3.09 2.26 3.06
N VAL A 6 3.39 1.01 3.40
CA VAL A 6 4.62 0.31 2.99
C VAL A 6 4.73 0.11 1.47
N PHE A 7 3.64 0.33 0.73
CA PHE A 7 3.56 0.13 -0.70
C PHE A 7 3.74 1.41 -1.52
N VAL A 8 3.80 2.58 -0.88
CA VAL A 8 3.79 3.86 -1.57
C VAL A 8 5.06 4.63 -1.20
N VAL A 9 5.92 4.87 -2.19
CA VAL A 9 7.16 5.62 -2.05
C VAL A 9 7.04 6.98 -2.72
N ARG A 10 7.69 8.01 -2.17
CA ARG A 10 7.66 9.34 -2.79
C ARG A 10 8.47 9.37 -4.08
N ALA A 11 8.00 10.13 -5.07
CA ALA A 11 8.66 10.25 -6.35
C ALA A 11 10.08 10.86 -6.25
N GLU A 12 10.34 11.69 -5.23
CA GLU A 12 11.64 12.33 -4.98
C GLU A 12 12.78 11.32 -4.69
N TYR A 13 12.46 10.08 -4.35
CA TYR A 13 13.45 9.02 -4.15
C TYR A 13 13.96 8.39 -5.46
N PHE A 14 13.41 8.77 -6.63
CA PHE A 14 13.81 8.25 -7.93
C PHE A 14 14.77 9.16 -8.73
N GLU A 15 15.06 10.40 -8.28
CA GLU A 15 16.04 11.29 -8.93
C GLU A 15 17.47 11.06 -8.37
N GLY A 16 18.39 10.65 -9.26
CA GLY A 16 19.71 10.12 -8.90
C GLY A 16 20.71 11.10 -8.26
N PHE A 17 21.16 10.71 -7.07
CA PHE A 17 22.52 10.76 -6.48
C PHE A 17 23.57 11.75 -7.04
N ASP A 18 23.99 12.73 -6.22
CA ASP A 18 25.35 13.30 -6.25
C ASP A 18 25.78 13.78 -4.85
N GLY A 19 27.01 13.45 -4.46
CA GLY A 19 27.77 14.14 -3.40
C GLY A 19 27.59 13.70 -1.93
N ASP A 20 28.47 12.80 -1.48
CA ASP A 20 29.10 12.80 -0.16
C ASP A 20 28.25 13.14 1.07
N ALA A 21 27.44 12.18 1.51
CA ALA A 21 27.22 11.99 2.94
C ALA A 21 26.94 10.50 3.17
N TRP A 22 27.86 9.81 3.84
CA TRP A 22 27.52 8.59 4.55
C TRP A 22 26.55 8.99 5.67
N VAL A 23 25.28 9.19 5.33
CA VAL A 23 24.23 9.05 6.32
C VAL A 23 24.21 7.56 6.57
N SER A 24 24.68 7.17 7.75
CA SER A 24 24.46 5.82 8.26
C SER A 24 22.98 5.54 8.01
N VAL A 25 22.70 4.68 7.03
CA VAL A 25 21.42 3.99 6.94
C VAL A 25 21.45 3.09 8.16
N GLY A 26 21.12 3.69 9.31
CA GLY A 26 20.55 2.93 10.39
C GLY A 26 19.48 2.12 9.72
N SER A 27 19.53 0.83 9.96
CA SER A 27 18.35 -0.01 10.03
C SER A 27 17.33 0.76 10.86
N GLN A 28 16.62 1.71 10.23
CA GLN A 28 15.30 2.05 10.67
C GLN A 28 14.57 0.79 10.31
N ASP A 29 14.51 -0.09 11.32
CA ASP A 29 13.45 -1.03 11.46
C ASP A 29 12.21 -0.32 10.91
N PHE A 30 11.77 -0.76 9.73
CA PHE A 30 10.37 -0.62 9.35
C PHE A 30 9.64 -1.55 10.31
N ASP A 31 9.66 -1.20 11.59
CA ASP A 31 8.69 -1.63 12.57
C ASP A 31 7.38 -1.14 11.96
N ASP A 32 6.74 -2.04 11.22
CA ASP A 32 5.35 -1.95 10.81
C ASP A 32 4.61 -1.53 12.08
N PRO A 33 4.24 -0.23 12.22
CA PRO A 33 3.74 0.25 13.48
C PRO A 33 2.39 -0.42 13.69
N ASP A 34 2.43 -1.44 14.53
CA ASP A 34 1.32 -2.18 15.09
C ASP A 34 0.53 -3.04 14.09
N ASN A 35 1.09 -4.21 13.73
CA ASN A 35 0.31 -5.39 13.37
C ASN A 35 -0.68 -5.82 14.50
N GLU A 36 -0.69 -5.14 15.65
CA GLU A 36 -1.55 -5.43 16.81
C GLU A 36 -2.83 -4.57 16.89
N GLU A 37 -2.97 -3.45 16.14
CA GLU A 37 -4.14 -2.55 16.26
C GLU A 37 -4.70 -2.02 14.92
N ALA A 38 -4.72 -2.84 13.87
CA ALA A 38 -5.40 -2.48 12.61
C ALA A 38 -6.25 -3.62 12.03
N ASP A 39 -7.40 -3.26 11.46
CA ASP A 39 -8.07 -4.09 10.47
C ASP A 39 -7.38 -3.86 9.11
N TRP A 40 -7.07 -4.93 8.39
CA TRP A 40 -6.40 -4.87 7.11
C TRP A 40 -7.38 -5.18 5.98
N VAL A 41 -7.52 -4.24 5.04
CA VAL A 41 -8.27 -4.47 3.80
C VAL A 41 -7.28 -4.84 2.72
N THR A 42 -7.27 -6.10 2.33
CA THR A 42 -6.31 -6.63 1.36
C THR A 42 -6.96 -6.96 0.02
N VAL A 43 -6.33 -6.51 -1.07
CA VAL A 43 -6.64 -6.95 -2.44
C VAL A 43 -5.47 -7.75 -2.98
N VAL A 44 -5.71 -9.02 -3.30
CA VAL A 44 -4.74 -9.89 -3.96
C VAL A 44 -4.56 -9.45 -5.41
N LEU A 45 -3.32 -9.38 -5.86
CA LEU A 45 -2.96 -8.96 -7.20
C LEU A 45 -2.44 -10.16 -8.00
N PRO A 46 -2.80 -10.28 -9.29
CA PRO A 46 -2.09 -11.15 -10.21
C PRO A 46 -0.63 -10.71 -10.35
N GLU A 47 0.32 -11.63 -10.27
CA GLU A 47 1.77 -11.35 -10.40
C GLU A 47 2.10 -10.66 -11.73
N GLU A 48 1.36 -10.99 -12.79
CA GLU A 48 1.60 -10.45 -14.12
C GLU A 48 1.41 -8.93 -14.18
N MET A 49 0.60 -8.37 -13.26
CA MET A 49 0.41 -6.93 -13.16
C MET A 49 1.70 -6.18 -12.87
N GLY A 50 2.68 -6.81 -12.22
CA GLY A 50 3.98 -6.20 -11.90
C GLY A 50 4.77 -5.73 -13.12
N TYR A 51 4.57 -6.36 -14.28
CA TYR A 51 5.25 -6.02 -15.54
C TYR A 51 4.32 -5.60 -16.68
N THR A 52 3.00 -5.79 -16.55
CA THR A 52 2.03 -5.44 -17.61
C THR A 52 1.24 -4.16 -17.34
N HIS A 53 1.16 -3.71 -16.09
CA HIS A 53 0.29 -2.60 -15.69
C HIS A 53 1.09 -1.44 -15.08
N SER A 54 0.59 -0.21 -15.26
CA SER A 54 1.13 0.97 -14.58
C SER A 54 0.69 1.00 -13.11
N ASP A 55 1.30 1.86 -12.29
CA ASP A 55 0.91 2.04 -10.90
C ASP A 55 -0.53 2.56 -10.78
N GLU A 56 -0.95 3.41 -11.73
CA GLU A 56 -2.33 3.87 -11.84
C GLU A 56 -3.27 2.70 -12.10
N ASP A 57 -2.95 1.83 -13.06
CA ASP A 57 -3.78 0.67 -13.40
C ASP A 57 -3.92 -0.30 -12.20
N ILE A 58 -2.82 -0.56 -11.49
CA ILE A 58 -2.81 -1.42 -10.29
C ILE A 58 -3.71 -0.82 -9.20
N MET A 59 -3.60 0.49 -8.94
CA MET A 59 -4.44 1.15 -7.94
C MET A 59 -5.90 1.27 -8.36
N MET A 60 -6.19 1.44 -9.66
CA MET A 60 -7.55 1.33 -10.18
C MET A 60 -8.13 -0.07 -9.99
N TYR A 61 -7.33 -1.12 -10.18
CA TYR A 61 -7.74 -2.50 -9.92
C TYR A 61 -8.06 -2.72 -8.44
N VAL A 62 -7.23 -2.22 -7.52
CA VAL A 62 -7.45 -2.28 -6.07
C VAL A 62 -8.75 -1.58 -5.70
N LEU A 63 -8.92 -0.34 -6.16
CA LEU A 63 -10.12 0.46 -5.92
C LEU A 63 -11.38 -0.26 -6.43
N HIS A 64 -11.32 -0.83 -7.64
CA HIS A 64 -12.43 -1.59 -8.21
C HIS A 64 -12.80 -2.78 -7.33
N ASN A 65 -11.84 -3.59 -6.90
CA ASN A 65 -12.09 -4.78 -6.08
C ASN A 65 -12.66 -4.43 -4.70
N ILE A 66 -12.24 -3.32 -4.08
CA ILE A 66 -12.86 -2.82 -2.83
C ILE A 66 -14.33 -2.48 -3.07
N ARG A 67 -14.64 -1.72 -4.13
CA ARG A 67 -16.01 -1.29 -4.45
C ARG A 67 -16.97 -2.45 -4.71
N ILE A 68 -16.50 -3.51 -5.35
CA ILE A 68 -17.30 -4.72 -5.60
C ILE A 68 -17.21 -5.74 -4.45
N ARG A 69 -16.64 -5.35 -3.30
CA ARG A 69 -16.50 -6.17 -2.09
C ARG A 69 -15.73 -7.49 -2.31
N ARG A 70 -14.70 -7.44 -3.16
CA ARG A 70 -13.74 -8.53 -3.40
C ARG A 70 -12.41 -8.35 -2.66
N ALA A 71 -12.36 -7.45 -1.69
CA ALA A 71 -11.24 -7.35 -0.76
C ALA A 71 -11.44 -8.29 0.45
N VAL A 72 -10.34 -8.77 1.00
CA VAL A 72 -10.30 -9.55 2.24
C VAL A 72 -10.14 -8.60 3.41
N VAL A 73 -10.93 -8.75 4.47
CA VAL A 73 -10.73 -8.04 5.74
C VAL A 73 -10.15 -9.02 6.75
N SER A 74 -9.02 -8.68 7.35
CA SER A 74 -8.32 -9.53 8.32
C SER A 74 -7.63 -8.70 9.41
N GLU A 75 -7.40 -9.30 10.57
CA GLU A 75 -6.64 -8.67 11.67
C GLU A 75 -5.13 -8.61 11.39
N VAL A 76 -4.67 -9.28 10.32
CA VAL A 76 -3.27 -9.31 9.89
C VAL A 76 -3.11 -8.86 8.44
N ALA A 77 -1.99 -8.23 8.14
CA ALA A 77 -1.56 -7.90 6.80
C ALA A 77 -1.18 -9.16 6.00
N LEU A 78 -1.92 -9.50 4.92
CA LEU A 78 -1.58 -10.70 4.13
C LEU A 78 -0.26 -10.56 3.36
N HIS A 79 0.20 -9.34 3.12
CA HIS A 79 1.53 -9.12 2.60
C HIS A 79 2.59 -9.58 3.63
N ASN A 80 2.39 -9.53 4.93
CA ASN A 80 3.38 -10.11 5.85
C ASN A 80 3.44 -11.64 5.79
N MET A 81 2.48 -12.27 5.10
CA MET A 81 2.42 -13.72 4.86
C MET A 81 2.88 -14.14 3.45
N GLY A 82 3.58 -13.26 2.71
CA GLY A 82 4.12 -13.58 1.39
C GLY A 82 3.11 -13.53 0.24
N THR A 83 1.90 -12.98 0.47
CA THR A 83 0.91 -12.81 -0.61
C THR A 83 1.27 -11.61 -1.47
N VAL A 84 1.16 -11.74 -2.80
CA VAL A 84 1.27 -10.62 -3.75
C VAL A 84 -0.03 -9.82 -3.69
N CYS A 85 -0.03 -8.74 -2.92
CA CYS A 85 -1.23 -7.98 -2.59
C CYS A 85 -0.90 -6.57 -2.11
N ILE A 86 -1.93 -5.73 -2.08
CA ILE A 86 -1.90 -4.46 -1.33
C ILE A 86 -2.81 -4.60 -0.12
N SER A 87 -2.25 -4.42 1.08
CA SER A 87 -2.99 -4.37 2.35
C SER A 87 -3.09 -2.93 2.85
N ILE A 88 -4.31 -2.43 2.98
CA ILE A 88 -4.58 -1.08 3.46
C ILE A 88 -4.86 -1.17 4.97
N PRO A 89 -4.07 -0.49 5.82
CA PRO A 89 -4.31 -0.47 7.25
C PRO A 89 -5.52 0.43 7.55
N ILE A 90 -6.45 -0.09 8.36
CA ILE A 90 -7.63 0.62 8.83
C ILE A 90 -7.59 0.61 10.36
N PRO A 91 -7.67 1.79 11.02
CA PRO A 91 -7.66 1.84 12.49
C PRO A 91 -8.75 0.95 13.10
N VAL A 92 -8.40 0.21 14.14
CA VAL A 92 -9.36 -0.61 14.90
C VAL A 92 -10.50 0.23 15.46
N GLY A 93 -11.69 -0.37 15.53
CA GLY A 93 -12.90 0.31 15.99
C GLY A 93 -13.55 1.22 14.95
N SER A 94 -13.13 1.12 13.68
CA SER A 94 -13.70 1.87 12.55
C SER A 94 -15.14 1.47 12.18
N GLY A 95 -15.71 0.45 12.83
CA GLY A 95 -17.11 0.07 12.73
C GLY A 95 -17.31 -1.32 12.15
N ASP A 96 -18.42 -1.52 11.43
CA ASP A 96 -18.68 -2.77 10.72
C ASP A 96 -17.83 -2.90 9.45
N THR A 97 -17.88 -4.07 8.80
CA THR A 97 -17.15 -4.34 7.55
C THR A 97 -17.47 -3.32 6.44
N THR A 98 -18.66 -2.74 6.41
CA THR A 98 -19.01 -1.73 5.40
C THR A 98 -18.27 -0.43 5.65
N SER A 99 -18.21 0.03 6.90
CA SER A 99 -17.44 1.21 7.30
C SER A 99 -15.94 1.04 7.03
N ILE A 100 -15.39 -0.14 7.31
CA ILE A 100 -14.00 -0.51 7.01
C ILE A 100 -13.71 -0.37 5.51
N LEU A 101 -14.57 -0.94 4.65
CA LEU A 101 -14.38 -0.89 3.19
C LEU A 101 -14.53 0.55 2.63
N VAL A 102 -15.44 1.36 3.16
CA VAL A 102 -15.60 2.77 2.74
C VAL A 102 -14.35 3.58 3.11
N ARG A 103 -13.76 3.31 4.28
CA ARG A 103 -12.50 3.94 4.71
C ARG A 103 -11.37 3.54 3.76
N ALA A 104 -11.20 2.25 3.49
CA ALA A 104 -10.19 1.75 2.56
C ALA A 104 -10.36 2.35 1.16
N GLU A 105 -11.60 2.45 0.67
CA GLU A 105 -11.89 3.11 -0.61
C GLU A 105 -11.41 4.57 -0.61
N THR A 106 -11.66 5.31 0.47
CA THR A 106 -11.25 6.71 0.60
C THR A 106 -9.73 6.86 0.55
N ASP A 107 -8.99 6.00 1.25
CA ASP A 107 -7.55 6.11 1.31
C ASP A 107 -6.88 5.65 0.00
N VAL A 108 -7.40 4.61 -0.65
CA VAL A 108 -6.97 4.20 -2.00
C VAL A 108 -7.22 5.30 -3.03
N ASN A 109 -8.35 6.02 -2.97
CA ASN A 109 -8.59 7.15 -3.89
C ASN A 109 -7.54 8.25 -3.73
N LYS A 110 -7.12 8.57 -2.49
CA LYS A 110 -6.07 9.57 -2.24
C LYS A 110 -4.72 9.13 -2.80
N TRP A 111 -4.35 7.86 -2.58
CA TRP A 111 -3.12 7.32 -3.14
C TRP A 111 -3.14 7.34 -4.67
N LEU A 112 -4.27 6.96 -5.28
CA LEU A 112 -4.47 7.04 -6.73
C LEU A 112 -4.33 8.48 -7.25
N GLU A 113 -4.89 9.47 -6.55
CA GLU A 113 -4.71 10.88 -6.88
C GLU A 113 -3.23 11.31 -6.78
N HIS A 114 -2.52 10.88 -5.74
CA HIS A 114 -1.10 11.17 -5.57
C HIS A 114 -0.23 10.54 -6.67
N ILE A 115 -0.56 9.31 -7.09
CA ILE A 115 0.11 8.63 -8.21
C ILE A 115 -0.14 9.36 -9.52
N ARG A 116 -1.40 9.74 -9.80
CA ARG A 116 -1.76 10.51 -11.01
C ARG A 116 -1.05 11.86 -11.08
N ASN A 117 -0.82 12.48 -9.93
CA ASN A 117 -0.11 13.74 -9.81
C ASN A 117 1.42 13.56 -9.79
N GLY A 118 1.93 12.33 -9.89
CA GLY A 118 3.36 12.02 -9.87
C GLY A 118 4.05 12.30 -8.53
N MET A 119 3.29 12.42 -7.43
CA MET A 119 3.85 12.70 -6.10
C MET A 119 4.41 11.44 -5.44
N VAL A 120 3.83 10.29 -5.78
CA VAL A 120 4.21 8.98 -5.24
C VAL A 120 4.14 7.92 -6.33
N ALA A 121 4.86 6.82 -6.14
CA ALA A 121 4.82 5.61 -6.95
C ALA A 121 4.62 4.39 -6.06
N LEU A 122 4.22 3.26 -6.65
CA LEU A 122 4.15 2.00 -5.92
C LEU A 122 5.55 1.40 -5.78
N ASP A 123 5.86 0.90 -4.59
CA ASP A 123 7.03 0.05 -4.38
C ASP A 123 6.76 -1.35 -4.95
N ARG A 124 7.14 -1.54 -6.21
CA ARG A 124 6.91 -2.80 -6.94
C ARG A 124 7.75 -3.95 -6.41
N GLU A 125 8.91 -3.69 -5.81
CA GLU A 125 9.74 -4.73 -5.21
C GLU A 125 9.07 -5.29 -3.96
N VAL A 126 8.49 -4.43 -3.12
CA VAL A 126 7.73 -4.87 -1.94
C VAL A 126 6.47 -5.66 -2.33
N ILE A 127 5.77 -5.24 -3.38
CA ILE A 127 4.51 -5.87 -3.82
C ILE A 127 4.74 -7.20 -4.56
N PHE A 128 5.68 -7.21 -5.52
CA PHE A 128 5.86 -8.32 -6.48
C PHE A 128 7.20 -9.05 -6.37
N GLY A 129 8.18 -8.54 -5.63
CA GLY A 129 9.54 -9.08 -5.56
C GLY A 129 9.73 -10.28 -4.65
N ARG A 130 8.68 -11.06 -4.38
CA ARG A 130 8.65 -12.13 -3.38
C ARG A 130 8.72 -13.52 -3.99
#